data_AF-A0A0F9W8V3-F1
#
_entry.id   AF-A0A0F9W8V3-F1
#
_cell.length_a   1.000
_cell.length_b   1.000
_cell.length_c   1.000
_cell.angle_alpha   90.00
_cell.angle_beta   90.00
_cell.angle_gamma   90.00
#
_symmetry.space_group_name_H-M   'P 1'
#
loop_
_entity.id
_entity.type
_entity.pdbx_description
1 polymer ?
#
loop_
_entity_poly.entity_id
_entity_poly.type
_entity_poly.pdbx_seq_one_letter_code
_entity_poly.pdbx_strand_id
1 'polypeptide(L)'
;MVPRNKVVVSDLKLAEAMRESYNLVFKEDPSAEVLAGGWAQAVHESGWPVEIPNNNIGNIKAAKGWMQSNNYFVKDTVEFTRGGKKYIEAGTKWRSYPTLVQGAAGYWSFLNGQRYSGALDWMAAGDPESASVVLGVNSYYTASIKSYAKRSNDLYGRFMKNVAPKMANLKSNPVAAPGEKLAIKNLASDYSDEEKMTINQNPSNDVDMLTRRLYAKNKLTKIVKNSILREKLPISDVLVCVSGDCNYNKLEYARVTASILKRFIDADVSVCGENNEVEIQCSAVGNEKTLTGATEELCKLIANEMNKRVQSKISVIMLPGLLSKYSCIKDSVLIKNRKHFNMNRILHG
;
A
#
# COMPACT_ATOMS: atom_id res chain seq x y z
N MET A 1 22.05 -12.76 10.03
CA MET A 1 22.44 -13.24 8.68
C MET A 1 22.51 -14.75 8.73
N VAL A 2 22.00 -15.43 7.70
CA VAL A 2 22.06 -16.89 7.59
C VAL A 2 23.03 -17.33 6.49
N PRO A 3 23.70 -18.49 6.61
CA PRO A 3 24.48 -19.06 5.52
C PRO A 3 23.62 -19.30 4.27
N ARG A 4 24.21 -19.13 3.09
CA ARG A 4 23.53 -19.45 1.84
C ARG A 4 23.39 -20.96 1.72
N ASN A 5 22.16 -21.43 1.55
CA ASN A 5 21.83 -22.82 1.27
C ASN A 5 20.97 -22.89 0.00
N LYS A 6 21.15 -23.92 -0.83
CA LYS A 6 20.29 -24.14 -2.00
C LYS A 6 19.36 -25.31 -1.71
N VAL A 7 18.07 -25.08 -1.88
CA VAL A 7 17.06 -26.14 -1.76
C VAL A 7 16.67 -26.56 -3.18
N VAL A 8 16.95 -27.81 -3.53
CA VAL A 8 16.51 -28.40 -4.80
C VAL A 8 15.10 -28.95 -4.59
N VAL A 9 14.16 -28.55 -5.44
CA VAL A 9 12.75 -28.95 -5.33
C VAL A 9 12.22 -29.49 -6.65
N SER A 10 11.29 -30.44 -6.57
CA SER A 10 10.55 -30.90 -7.76
C SER A 10 9.46 -29.90 -8.15
N ASP A 11 9.00 -29.99 -9.40
CA ASP A 11 7.90 -29.17 -9.92
C ASP A 11 6.65 -29.24 -9.06
N LEU A 12 6.23 -30.46 -8.72
CA LEU A 12 5.04 -30.72 -7.92
C LEU A 12 5.20 -30.17 -6.51
N LYS A 13 6.37 -30.37 -5.87
CA LYS A 13 6.60 -29.88 -4.52
C LYS A 13 6.60 -28.35 -4.43
N LEU A 14 7.16 -27.69 -5.44
CA LEU A 14 7.08 -26.23 -5.56
C LEU A 14 5.63 -25.78 -5.72
N ALA A 15 4.88 -26.40 -6.63
CA ALA A 15 3.48 -26.06 -6.87
C ALA A 15 2.59 -26.25 -5.63
N GLU A 16 2.78 -27.33 -4.88
CA GLU A 16 2.09 -27.57 -3.60
C GLU A 16 2.39 -26.48 -2.58
N ALA A 17 3.67 -26.13 -2.39
CA ALA A 17 4.05 -25.07 -1.46
C ALA A 17 3.51 -23.69 -1.88
N MET A 18 3.47 -23.42 -3.18
CA MET A 18 2.88 -22.19 -3.73
C MET A 18 1.36 -22.14 -3.55
N ARG A 19 0.65 -23.26 -3.70
CA ARG A 19 -0.80 -23.34 -3.46
C ARG A 19 -1.14 -23.16 -1.99
N GLU A 20 -0.47 -23.90 -1.11
CA GLU A 20 -0.66 -23.80 0.34
C GLU A 20 -0.42 -22.38 0.83
N SER A 21 0.68 -21.77 0.39
CA SER A 21 1.00 -20.40 0.78
C SER A 21 0.09 -19.32 0.17
N TYR A 22 -0.47 -19.56 -1.02
CA TYR A 22 -1.49 -18.67 -1.58
C TYR A 22 -2.70 -18.61 -0.65
N ASN A 23 -3.20 -19.75 -0.20
CA ASN A 23 -4.29 -19.82 0.77
C ASN A 23 -3.93 -19.16 2.12
N LEU A 24 -2.67 -19.24 2.57
CA LEU A 24 -2.24 -18.52 3.76
C LEU A 24 -2.35 -16.99 3.61
N VAL A 25 -2.06 -16.45 2.42
CA VAL A 25 -2.03 -15.00 2.14
C VAL A 25 -3.43 -14.47 1.80
N PHE A 26 -4.14 -15.14 0.89
CA PHE A 26 -5.41 -14.66 0.33
C PHE A 26 -6.65 -15.28 0.97
N LYS A 27 -6.48 -16.30 1.83
CA LYS A 27 -7.58 -17.04 2.48
C LYS A 27 -8.52 -17.75 1.51
N GLU A 28 -8.01 -18.09 0.34
CA GLU A 28 -8.70 -18.85 -0.68
C GLU A 28 -7.73 -19.74 -1.47
N ASP A 29 -8.25 -20.74 -2.17
CA ASP A 29 -7.46 -21.62 -3.02
C ASP A 29 -7.25 -20.95 -4.39
N PRO A 30 -6.02 -20.91 -4.95
CA PRO A 30 -5.80 -20.29 -6.26
C PRO A 30 -6.43 -21.11 -7.38
N SER A 31 -6.81 -20.44 -8.47
CA SER A 31 -7.08 -21.13 -9.73
C SER A 31 -5.79 -21.73 -10.31
N ALA A 32 -5.94 -22.66 -11.25
CA ALA A 32 -4.81 -23.22 -11.98
C ALA A 32 -3.97 -22.14 -12.66
N GLU A 33 -4.61 -21.08 -13.18
CA GLU A 33 -3.98 -19.98 -13.90
C GLU A 33 -3.10 -19.12 -13.00
N VAL A 34 -3.63 -18.72 -11.83
CA VAL A 34 -2.87 -17.96 -10.83
C VAL A 34 -1.65 -18.75 -10.38
N LEU A 35 -1.87 -20.03 -10.04
CA LEU A 35 -0.80 -20.89 -9.57
C LEU A 35 0.24 -21.14 -10.65
N ALA A 36 -0.18 -21.36 -11.90
CA ALA A 36 0.71 -21.52 -13.05
C ALA A 36 1.55 -20.27 -13.32
N GLY A 37 0.95 -19.08 -13.24
CA GLY A 37 1.64 -17.81 -13.41
C GLY A 37 2.73 -17.60 -12.37
N GLY A 38 2.40 -17.77 -11.08
CA GLY A 38 3.38 -17.65 -10.01
C GLY A 38 4.48 -18.71 -10.09
N TRP A 39 4.11 -19.96 -10.37
CA TRP A 39 5.06 -21.05 -10.53
C TRP A 39 6.02 -20.82 -11.70
N ALA A 40 5.51 -20.34 -12.84
CA ALA A 40 6.32 -20.05 -14.01
C ALA A 40 7.38 -19.00 -13.69
N GLN A 41 7.00 -17.94 -12.97
CA GLN A 41 7.94 -16.93 -12.49
C GLN A 41 8.96 -17.53 -11.51
N ALA A 42 8.52 -18.31 -10.53
CA ALA A 42 9.41 -18.93 -9.54
C ALA A 42 10.48 -19.83 -10.18
N VAL A 43 10.10 -20.64 -11.17
CA VAL A 43 11.02 -21.50 -11.92
C VAL A 43 11.93 -20.68 -12.83
N HIS A 44 11.42 -19.61 -13.45
CA HIS A 44 12.23 -18.69 -14.24
C HIS A 44 13.41 -18.17 -13.40
N GLU A 45 13.11 -17.64 -12.22
CA GLU A 45 14.06 -17.03 -11.30
C GLU A 45 15.06 -18.02 -10.70
N SER A 46 14.63 -19.28 -10.50
CA SER A 46 15.43 -20.30 -9.82
C SER A 46 16.26 -21.16 -10.79
N GLY A 47 15.96 -21.10 -12.09
CA GLY A 47 16.59 -21.96 -13.09
C GLY A 47 16.02 -23.38 -13.11
N TRP A 48 16.62 -24.23 -13.96
CA TRP A 48 16.28 -25.64 -14.07
C TRP A 48 17.55 -26.50 -13.95
N PRO A 49 17.62 -27.49 -13.03
CA PRO A 49 16.61 -27.87 -12.02
C PRO A 49 16.27 -26.71 -11.06
N VAL A 50 15.11 -26.77 -10.40
CA VAL A 50 14.68 -25.68 -9.52
C VAL A 50 15.55 -25.62 -8.26
N GLU A 51 16.42 -24.61 -8.19
CA GLU A 51 17.29 -24.36 -7.05
C GLU A 51 16.91 -23.06 -6.34
N ILE A 52 16.27 -23.18 -5.17
CA ILE A 52 15.75 -22.02 -4.44
C ILE A 52 16.72 -21.68 -3.30
N PRO A 53 17.46 -20.56 -3.38
CA PRO A 53 18.39 -20.19 -2.32
C PRO A 53 17.62 -19.77 -1.07
N ASN A 54 17.84 -20.47 0.05
CA ASN A 54 17.23 -20.20 1.35
C ASN A 54 15.70 -20.04 1.31
N ASN A 55 15.03 -20.86 0.49
CA ASN A 55 13.59 -20.79 0.26
C ASN A 55 13.10 -19.41 -0.27
N ASN A 56 13.97 -18.57 -0.82
CA ASN A 56 13.61 -17.25 -1.36
C ASN A 56 13.03 -17.34 -2.77
N ILE A 57 11.75 -17.70 -2.85
CA ILE A 57 11.03 -17.75 -4.12
C ILE A 57 10.97 -16.36 -4.76
N GLY A 58 11.29 -16.32 -6.06
CA GLY A 58 11.34 -15.08 -6.83
C GLY A 58 12.62 -14.27 -6.66
N ASN A 59 13.63 -14.76 -5.93
CA ASN A 59 14.86 -14.03 -5.63
C ASN A 59 14.55 -12.61 -5.09
N ILE A 60 13.82 -12.47 -3.98
CA ILE A 60 13.44 -11.13 -3.50
C ILE A 60 14.57 -10.54 -2.64
N LYS A 61 15.01 -9.31 -2.96
CA LYS A 61 16.02 -8.57 -2.16
C LYS A 61 15.46 -8.23 -0.76
N ALA A 62 16.34 -8.20 0.24
CA ALA A 62 16.00 -7.84 1.61
C ALA A 62 15.98 -6.30 1.78
N ALA A 63 14.80 -5.73 1.99
CA ALA A 63 14.65 -4.30 2.29
C ALA A 63 15.14 -3.97 3.72
N LYS A 64 15.27 -2.68 4.04
CA LYS A 64 15.78 -2.20 5.35
C LYS A 64 15.08 -2.84 6.56
N GLY A 65 13.75 -2.90 6.55
CA GLY A 65 12.98 -3.55 7.63
C GLY A 65 13.24 -5.06 7.73
N TRP A 66 13.40 -5.74 6.59
CA TRP A 66 13.71 -7.17 6.58
C TRP A 66 15.08 -7.46 7.18
N MET A 67 16.07 -6.62 6.91
CA MET A 67 17.44 -6.80 7.42
C MET A 67 17.52 -6.79 8.95
N GLN A 68 16.58 -6.13 9.64
CA GLN A 68 16.52 -6.09 11.11
C GLN A 68 16.20 -7.46 11.73
N SER A 69 15.54 -8.35 10.98
CA SER A 69 15.21 -9.71 11.43
C SER A 69 16.38 -10.69 11.38
N ASN A 70 17.52 -10.30 10.80
CA ASN A 70 18.65 -11.19 10.51
C ASN A 70 18.34 -12.39 9.59
N ASN A 71 17.12 -12.50 9.04
CA ASN A 71 16.67 -13.56 8.14
C ASN A 71 17.02 -13.25 6.67
N TYR A 72 18.29 -13.02 6.37
CA TYR A 72 18.77 -12.76 5.02
C TYR A 72 20.11 -13.45 4.77
N PHE A 73 20.39 -13.73 3.50
CA PHE A 73 21.70 -14.20 3.03
C PHE A 73 22.28 -13.18 2.05
N VAL A 74 23.58 -13.32 1.76
CA VAL A 74 24.31 -12.41 0.87
C VAL A 74 24.76 -13.18 -0.39
N LYS A 75 24.53 -12.62 -1.57
CA LYS A 75 25.13 -13.05 -2.84
C LYS A 75 25.22 -11.86 -3.77
N ASP A 76 26.20 -11.88 -4.66
CA ASP A 76 26.28 -10.92 -5.76
C ASP A 76 25.13 -11.14 -6.75
N THR A 77 24.75 -10.08 -7.45
CA THR A 77 23.72 -10.14 -8.49
C THR A 77 24.16 -9.46 -9.77
N VAL A 78 23.65 -9.97 -10.88
CA VAL A 78 23.78 -9.33 -12.18
C VAL A 78 22.54 -8.49 -12.43
N GLU A 79 22.74 -7.23 -12.75
CA GLU A 79 21.66 -6.27 -13.03
C GLU A 79 21.94 -5.55 -14.35
N PHE A 80 20.92 -4.90 -14.90
CA PHE A 80 21.02 -4.09 -16.11
C PHE A 80 20.66 -2.64 -15.80
N THR A 81 21.45 -1.70 -16.30
CA THR A 81 21.11 -0.28 -16.23
C THR A 81 19.88 0.02 -17.10
N ARG A 82 19.30 1.22 -16.99
CA ARG A 82 18.20 1.67 -17.86
C ARG A 82 18.54 1.58 -19.36
N GLY A 83 19.81 1.71 -19.72
CA GLY A 83 20.29 1.55 -21.10
C GLY A 83 20.66 0.11 -21.48
N GLY A 84 20.29 -0.89 -20.66
CA GLY A 84 20.57 -2.30 -20.92
C GLY A 84 22.02 -2.74 -20.66
N LYS A 85 22.86 -1.89 -20.05
CA LYS A 85 24.26 -2.26 -19.73
C LYS A 85 24.29 -3.17 -18.50
N LYS A 86 24.88 -4.34 -18.63
CA LYS A 86 25.09 -5.30 -17.54
C LYS A 86 26.10 -4.77 -16.51
N TYR A 87 25.82 -4.95 -15.22
CA TYR A 87 26.75 -4.72 -14.11
C TYR A 87 26.57 -5.75 -12.99
N ILE A 88 27.55 -5.86 -12.09
CA ILE A 88 27.49 -6.73 -10.91
C ILE A 88 27.28 -5.85 -9.68
N GLU A 89 26.22 -6.12 -8.93
CA GLU A 89 25.99 -5.54 -7.62
C GLU A 89 26.51 -6.53 -6.57
N ALA A 90 27.66 -6.20 -5.96
CA ALA A 90 28.30 -7.06 -4.98
C ALA A 90 27.63 -6.97 -3.61
N GLY A 91 27.59 -8.08 -2.88
CA GLY A 91 27.12 -8.10 -1.49
C GLY A 91 25.62 -7.82 -1.32
N THR A 92 24.82 -8.03 -2.36
CA THR A 92 23.36 -7.86 -2.28
C THR A 92 22.77 -8.80 -1.25
N LYS A 93 21.84 -8.28 -0.45
CA LYS A 93 21.15 -9.01 0.61
C LYS A 93 19.80 -9.50 0.10
N TRP A 94 19.50 -10.76 0.35
CA TRP A 94 18.31 -11.45 -0.14
C TRP A 94 17.54 -12.06 1.01
N ARG A 95 16.22 -12.04 0.94
CA ARG A 95 15.38 -12.61 1.98
C ARG A 95 15.69 -14.10 2.16
N SER A 96 15.54 -14.61 3.37
CA SER A 96 15.65 -16.04 3.68
C SER A 96 14.41 -16.45 4.46
N TYR A 97 13.95 -17.67 4.22
CA TYR A 97 12.79 -18.24 4.90
C TYR A 97 13.13 -19.61 5.48
N PRO A 98 12.63 -19.94 6.69
CA PRO A 98 12.82 -21.26 7.28
C PRO A 98 12.30 -22.42 6.44
N THR A 99 11.15 -22.24 5.77
CA THR A 99 10.53 -23.29 4.94
C THR A 99 10.15 -22.80 3.55
N LEU A 100 9.95 -23.73 2.62
CA LEU A 100 9.50 -23.44 1.26
C LEU A 100 8.12 -22.74 1.23
N VAL A 101 7.19 -23.19 2.08
CA VAL A 101 5.84 -22.59 2.21
C VAL A 101 5.92 -21.14 2.69
N GLN A 102 6.77 -20.86 3.69
CA GLN A 102 6.99 -19.48 4.17
C GLN A 102 7.64 -18.61 3.10
N GLY A 103 8.57 -19.18 2.32
CA GLY A 103 9.16 -18.54 1.16
C GLY A 103 8.13 -18.15 0.10
N ALA A 104 7.24 -19.08 -0.22
CA ALA A 104 6.17 -18.87 -1.19
C ALA A 104 5.16 -17.84 -0.67
N ALA A 105 4.82 -17.86 0.62
CA ALA A 105 3.94 -16.85 1.24
C ALA A 105 4.56 -15.46 1.19
N GLY A 106 5.88 -15.37 1.42
CA GLY A 106 6.63 -14.13 1.28
C GLY A 106 6.65 -13.60 -0.15
N TYR A 107 6.71 -14.48 -1.15
CA TYR A 107 6.57 -14.13 -2.56
C TYR A 107 5.17 -13.62 -2.91
N TRP A 108 4.12 -14.35 -2.52
CA TRP A 108 2.74 -13.92 -2.76
C TRP A 108 2.40 -12.60 -2.09
N SER A 109 2.82 -12.42 -0.83
CA SER A 109 2.64 -11.16 -0.10
C SER A 109 3.38 -10.00 -0.77
N PHE A 110 4.54 -10.28 -1.40
CA PHE A 110 5.29 -9.27 -2.13
C PHE A 110 4.59 -8.86 -3.44
N LEU A 111 4.04 -9.83 -4.19
CA LEU A 111 3.26 -9.55 -5.39
C LEU A 111 1.91 -8.88 -5.10
N ASN A 112 1.27 -9.23 -3.99
CA ASN A 112 0.05 -8.57 -3.51
C ASN A 112 0.30 -7.11 -3.07
N GLY A 113 1.57 -6.69 -2.98
CA GLY A 113 1.90 -5.29 -2.76
C GLY A 113 1.39 -4.41 -3.89
N GLN A 114 1.02 -3.17 -3.55
CA GLN A 114 0.52 -2.14 -4.46
C GLN A 114 1.27 -2.02 -5.80
N ARG A 115 2.58 -2.27 -5.82
CA ARG A 115 3.41 -2.10 -7.00
C ARG A 115 3.20 -3.22 -8.05
N TYR A 116 2.85 -4.43 -7.64
CA TYR A 116 2.83 -5.60 -8.52
C TYR A 116 1.47 -6.28 -8.59
N SER A 117 0.45 -5.77 -7.89
CA SER A 117 -0.87 -6.38 -7.83
C SER A 117 -1.48 -6.60 -9.22
N GLY A 118 -1.28 -5.67 -10.17
CA GLY A 118 -1.76 -5.85 -11.54
C GLY A 118 -1.17 -7.06 -12.27
N ALA A 119 0.01 -7.54 -11.88
CA ALA A 119 0.56 -8.78 -12.42
C ALA A 119 -0.27 -10.00 -11.97
N LEU A 120 -0.81 -9.99 -10.76
CA LEU A 120 -1.69 -11.07 -10.26
C LEU A 120 -3.00 -11.12 -11.06
N ASP A 121 -3.56 -9.97 -11.43
CA ASP A 121 -4.78 -9.89 -12.24
C ASP A 121 -4.56 -10.54 -13.62
N TRP A 122 -3.41 -10.28 -14.26
CA TRP A 122 -3.04 -10.93 -15.53
C TRP A 122 -2.71 -12.42 -15.38
N MET A 123 -2.09 -12.84 -14.26
CA MET A 123 -1.88 -14.26 -13.97
C MET A 123 -3.22 -15.00 -13.80
N ALA A 124 -4.19 -14.39 -13.12
CA ALA A 124 -5.53 -14.96 -12.94
C ALA A 124 -6.27 -15.12 -14.26
N ALA A 125 -6.03 -14.22 -15.22
CA ALA A 125 -6.57 -14.30 -16.57
C ALA A 125 -5.86 -15.34 -17.46
N GLY A 126 -4.80 -15.99 -16.96
CA GLY A 126 -4.01 -16.95 -17.74
C GLY A 126 -3.13 -16.30 -18.81
N ASP A 127 -2.73 -15.03 -18.63
CA ASP A 127 -1.83 -14.31 -19.55
C ASP A 127 -0.47 -13.99 -18.88
N PRO A 128 0.46 -14.97 -18.85
CA PRO A 128 1.78 -14.80 -18.24
C PRO A 128 2.65 -13.77 -18.97
N GLU A 129 2.36 -13.45 -20.24
CA GLU A 129 3.10 -12.45 -21.00
C GLU A 129 2.76 -11.04 -20.51
N SER A 130 1.47 -10.72 -20.42
CA SER A 130 1.02 -9.43 -19.88
C SER A 130 1.41 -9.26 -18.41
N ALA A 131 1.34 -10.32 -17.60
CA ALA A 131 1.86 -10.31 -16.23
C ALA A 131 3.37 -9.96 -16.19
N SER A 132 4.15 -10.51 -17.12
CA SER A 132 5.59 -10.22 -17.24
C SER A 132 5.87 -8.77 -17.63
N VAL A 133 5.02 -8.16 -18.48
CA VAL A 133 5.09 -6.73 -18.81
C VAL A 133 4.87 -5.88 -17.56
N VAL A 134 3.82 -6.16 -16.77
CA VAL A 134 3.54 -5.42 -15.52
C VAL A 134 4.71 -5.51 -14.55
N LEU A 135 5.26 -6.70 -14.34
CA LEU A 135 6.43 -6.91 -13.48
C LEU A 135 7.67 -6.13 -13.97
N GLY A 136 7.94 -6.18 -15.27
CA GLY A 136 9.10 -5.49 -15.87
C GLY A 136 8.99 -3.97 -15.79
N VAL A 137 7.83 -3.41 -16.14
CA VAL A 137 7.57 -1.96 -16.05
C VAL A 137 7.67 -1.47 -14.60
N ASN A 138 7.25 -2.29 -13.64
CA ASN A 138 7.36 -1.98 -12.20
C ASN A 138 8.72 -2.33 -11.58
N SER A 139 9.73 -2.64 -12.40
CA SER A 139 11.10 -2.89 -11.95
C SER A 139 11.24 -4.09 -11.01
N TYR A 140 10.44 -5.15 -11.21
CA TYR A 140 10.69 -6.44 -10.56
C TYR A 140 12.03 -7.02 -11.02
N TYR A 141 12.31 -6.93 -12.33
CA TYR A 141 13.55 -7.35 -12.96
C TYR A 141 14.02 -6.27 -13.95
N THR A 142 15.31 -6.31 -14.30
CA THR A 142 15.94 -5.34 -15.22
C THR A 142 16.29 -5.92 -16.60
N ALA A 143 16.15 -7.24 -16.77
CA ALA A 143 16.38 -7.93 -18.03
C ALA A 143 15.33 -7.60 -19.12
N SER A 144 15.53 -8.11 -20.34
CA SER A 144 14.59 -7.95 -21.46
C SER A 144 13.20 -8.50 -21.11
N ILE A 145 12.19 -7.64 -21.16
CA ILE A 145 10.78 -7.98 -20.92
C ILE A 145 10.30 -8.97 -21.98
N LYS A 146 10.69 -8.78 -23.25
CA LYS A 146 10.33 -9.69 -24.35
C LYS A 146 10.83 -11.12 -24.11
N SER A 147 12.11 -11.26 -23.76
CA SER A 147 12.69 -12.57 -23.43
C SER A 147 12.09 -13.15 -22.16
N TYR A 148 11.80 -12.29 -21.17
CA TYR A 148 11.20 -12.73 -19.92
C TYR A 148 9.79 -13.29 -20.14
N ALA A 149 8.92 -12.51 -20.80
CA ALA A 149 7.56 -12.87 -21.14
C ALA A 149 7.47 -14.18 -21.92
N LYS A 150 8.30 -14.34 -22.97
CA LYS A 150 8.36 -15.58 -23.74
C LYS A 150 8.65 -16.79 -22.85
N ARG A 151 9.69 -16.71 -22.01
CA ARG A 151 10.08 -17.83 -21.14
C ARG A 151 9.04 -18.09 -20.05
N SER A 152 8.41 -17.06 -19.50
CA SER A 152 7.30 -17.20 -18.56
C SER A 152 6.11 -17.91 -19.21
N ASN A 153 5.77 -17.59 -20.46
CA ASN A 153 4.72 -18.29 -21.21
C ASN A 153 5.06 -19.75 -21.50
N ASP A 154 6.30 -20.04 -21.92
CA ASP A 154 6.79 -21.41 -22.14
C ASP A 154 6.68 -22.25 -20.83
N LEU A 155 7.05 -21.67 -19.69
CA LEU A 155 6.95 -22.32 -18.37
C LEU A 155 5.50 -22.46 -17.89
N TYR A 156 4.65 -21.46 -18.13
CA TYR A 156 3.23 -21.55 -17.84
C TYR A 156 2.58 -22.73 -18.58
N GLY A 157 2.82 -22.85 -19.89
CA GLY A 157 2.29 -23.98 -20.68
C GLY A 157 2.80 -25.33 -20.17
N ARG A 158 4.07 -25.39 -19.73
CA ARG A 158 4.63 -26.58 -19.08
C ARG A 158 3.90 -26.91 -17.77
N PHE A 159 3.62 -25.93 -16.92
CA PHE A 159 2.88 -26.15 -15.68
C PHE A 159 1.50 -26.75 -15.98
N MET A 160 0.74 -26.10 -16.87
CA MET A 160 -0.61 -26.53 -17.24
C MET A 160 -0.61 -27.95 -17.82
N LYS A 161 0.40 -28.31 -18.61
CA LYS A 161 0.51 -29.64 -19.23
C LYS A 161 0.98 -30.73 -18.26
N ASN A 162 1.96 -30.44 -17.41
CA ASN A 162 2.74 -31.49 -16.72
C ASN A 162 2.60 -31.49 -15.20
N VAL A 163 2.17 -30.37 -14.61
CA VAL A 163 2.12 -30.17 -13.15
C VAL A 163 0.67 -30.09 -12.68
N ALA A 164 -0.15 -29.22 -13.28
CA ALA A 164 -1.55 -29.04 -12.90
C ALA A 164 -2.35 -30.36 -12.87
N PRO A 165 -2.23 -31.29 -13.84
CA PRO A 165 -2.97 -32.55 -13.81
C PRO A 165 -2.60 -33.49 -12.66
N LYS A 166 -1.45 -33.26 -12.00
CA LYS A 166 -0.97 -34.04 -10.85
C LYS A 166 -1.41 -33.42 -9.51
N MET A 167 -2.00 -32.23 -9.53
CA MET A 167 -2.46 -31.54 -8.33
C MET A 167 -3.91 -31.88 -8.04
N ALA A 168 -4.17 -32.53 -6.90
CA ALA A 168 -5.51 -32.92 -6.51
C ALA A 168 -6.43 -31.70 -6.37
N ASN A 169 -7.61 -31.72 -7.00
CA ASN A 169 -8.65 -30.70 -6.90
C ASN A 169 -8.21 -29.28 -7.29
N LEU A 170 -7.16 -29.10 -8.09
CA LEU A 170 -6.82 -27.78 -8.64
C LEU A 170 -7.79 -27.45 -9.78
N LYS A 171 -8.61 -26.41 -9.62
CA LYS A 171 -9.60 -26.01 -10.62
C LYS A 171 -9.03 -24.95 -11.55
N SER A 172 -9.17 -25.17 -12.86
CA SER A 172 -9.00 -24.12 -13.85
C SER A 172 -10.25 -23.23 -13.83
N ASN A 173 -10.04 -21.93 -13.68
CA ASN A 173 -11.10 -20.92 -13.69
C ASN A 173 -10.49 -19.56 -14.08
N PRO A 174 -10.09 -19.38 -15.35
CA PRO A 174 -9.50 -18.12 -15.80
C PRO A 174 -10.52 -16.99 -15.62
N VAL A 175 -10.09 -15.88 -15.02
CA VAL A 175 -10.91 -14.66 -14.97
C VAL A 175 -10.82 -13.89 -16.28
N ALA A 176 -11.76 -12.97 -16.52
CA ALA A 176 -11.63 -12.05 -17.64
C ALA A 176 -10.34 -11.22 -17.49
N ALA A 177 -9.64 -11.02 -18.61
CA ALA A 177 -8.47 -10.14 -18.63
C ALA A 177 -8.84 -8.73 -18.11
N PRO A 178 -7.96 -8.07 -17.33
CA PRO A 178 -8.25 -6.75 -16.77
C PRO A 178 -8.29 -5.63 -17.82
N GLY A 179 -7.93 -5.93 -19.08
CA GLY A 179 -8.00 -4.99 -20.19
C GLY A 179 -7.50 -5.61 -21.50
N GLU A 180 -7.15 -4.76 -22.46
CA GLU A 180 -6.52 -5.20 -23.71
C GLU A 180 -5.13 -5.80 -23.44
N LYS A 181 -4.76 -6.80 -24.23
CA LYS A 181 -3.46 -7.47 -24.12
C LYS A 181 -2.33 -6.45 -24.26
N LEU A 182 -1.40 -6.46 -23.30
CA LEU A 182 -0.33 -5.46 -23.25
C LEU A 182 0.70 -5.70 -24.36
N ALA A 183 1.11 -4.62 -25.04
CA ALA A 183 2.17 -4.68 -26.03
C ALA A 183 3.51 -5.07 -25.36
N ILE A 184 4.19 -6.09 -25.89
CA ILE A 184 5.46 -6.58 -25.34
C ILE A 184 6.64 -5.88 -26.01
N LYS A 185 7.25 -4.92 -25.30
CA LYS A 185 8.49 -4.25 -25.71
C LYS A 185 9.73 -4.93 -25.13
N ASN A 186 10.91 -4.54 -25.59
CA ASN A 186 12.16 -5.18 -25.16
C ASN A 186 12.56 -4.77 -23.75
N LEU A 187 12.57 -3.47 -23.44
CA LEU A 187 12.96 -2.92 -22.14
C LEU A 187 11.84 -2.07 -21.53
N ALA A 188 11.87 -1.89 -20.21
CA ALA A 188 10.94 -1.00 -19.51
C ALA A 188 11.07 0.47 -19.97
N SER A 189 12.25 0.87 -20.45
CA SER A 189 12.51 2.20 -21.02
C SER A 189 11.76 2.47 -22.32
N ASP A 190 11.35 1.42 -23.03
CA ASP A 190 10.73 1.52 -24.36
C ASP A 190 9.23 1.87 -24.27
N TYR A 191 8.67 1.82 -23.06
CA TYR A 191 7.31 2.26 -22.77
C TYR A 191 7.29 3.77 -22.47
N SER A 192 6.37 4.49 -23.11
CA SER A 192 6.06 5.88 -22.80
C SER A 192 5.50 6.00 -21.38
N ASP A 193 5.48 7.21 -20.84
CA ASP A 193 4.94 7.41 -19.49
C ASP A 193 3.42 7.18 -19.46
N GLU A 194 2.70 7.48 -20.54
CA GLU A 194 1.27 7.18 -20.71
C GLU A 194 1.00 5.67 -20.74
N GLU A 195 1.82 4.90 -21.45
CA GLU A 195 1.72 3.44 -21.47
C GLU A 195 1.98 2.86 -20.07
N LYS A 196 3.02 3.33 -19.37
CA LYS A 196 3.30 2.89 -17.99
C LYS A 196 2.18 3.27 -17.04
N MET A 197 1.57 4.45 -17.19
CA MET A 197 0.41 4.85 -16.40
C MET A 197 -0.79 3.95 -16.68
N THR A 198 -0.97 3.49 -17.92
CA THR A 198 -2.05 2.56 -18.30
C THR A 198 -1.79 1.15 -17.77
N ILE A 199 -0.56 0.64 -17.89
CA ILE A 199 -0.14 -0.67 -17.36
C ILE A 199 -0.32 -0.74 -15.83
N ASN A 200 -0.14 0.39 -15.14
CA ASN A 200 -0.27 0.49 -13.68
C ASN A 200 -1.69 0.86 -13.21
N GLN A 201 -2.63 1.08 -14.13
CA GLN A 201 -4.03 1.26 -13.76
C GLN A 201 -4.60 -0.12 -13.44
N ASN A 202 -4.70 -0.43 -12.14
CA ASN A 202 -5.52 -1.56 -11.70
C ASN A 202 -7.00 -1.14 -11.82
N PRO A 203 -7.79 -1.75 -12.72
CA PRO A 203 -9.21 -1.42 -12.86
C PRO A 203 -10.00 -1.72 -11.57
N SER A 204 -9.49 -2.61 -10.72
CA SER A 204 -10.14 -2.99 -9.46
C SER A 204 -10.02 -1.95 -8.34
N ASN A 205 -9.29 -0.85 -8.54
CA ASN A 205 -9.00 0.09 -7.46
C ASN A 205 -9.13 1.56 -7.87
N ASP A 206 -10.20 1.85 -8.63
CA ASP A 206 -10.56 3.20 -9.07
C ASP A 206 -10.67 4.20 -7.90
N VAL A 207 -11.12 3.71 -6.73
CA VAL A 207 -11.20 4.48 -5.48
C VAL A 207 -9.82 4.74 -4.88
N ASP A 208 -8.89 3.78 -4.86
CA ASP A 208 -7.51 4.02 -4.40
C ASP A 208 -6.71 4.87 -5.38
N MET A 209 -6.98 4.77 -6.68
CA MET A 209 -6.40 5.63 -7.69
C MET A 209 -6.92 7.06 -7.56
N LEU A 210 -8.24 7.25 -7.42
CA LEU A 210 -8.84 8.52 -7.04
C LEU A 210 -8.16 9.02 -5.77
N THR A 211 -8.10 8.21 -4.72
CA THR A 211 -7.47 8.56 -3.44
C THR A 211 -5.99 8.97 -3.62
N ARG A 212 -5.19 8.26 -4.43
CA ARG A 212 -3.78 8.63 -4.73
C ARG A 212 -3.66 9.88 -5.59
N ARG A 213 -4.51 10.07 -6.60
CA ARG A 213 -4.60 11.33 -7.37
C ARG A 213 -5.07 12.48 -6.47
N LEU A 214 -5.92 12.19 -5.48
CA LEU A 214 -6.44 13.12 -4.47
C LEU A 214 -5.41 13.44 -3.36
N TYR A 215 -4.34 12.65 -3.20
CA TYR A 215 -3.23 12.86 -2.24
C TYR A 215 -1.94 13.42 -2.87
N ALA A 216 -2.01 14.00 -4.07
CA ALA A 216 -0.85 14.66 -4.68
C ALA A 216 -0.28 15.76 -3.76
N LYS A 217 1.01 15.67 -3.43
CA LYS A 217 1.73 16.57 -2.50
C LYS A 217 1.90 18.02 -2.97
N ASN A 218 1.49 18.34 -4.20
CA ASN A 218 1.65 19.67 -4.77
C ASN A 218 0.54 20.63 -4.26
N LYS A 219 0.94 21.79 -3.72
CA LYS A 219 0.04 22.87 -3.26
C LYS A 219 -0.96 23.30 -4.34
N LEU A 220 -0.54 23.35 -5.61
CA LEU A 220 -1.39 23.70 -6.76
C LEU A 220 -2.47 22.64 -7.00
N THR A 221 -2.11 21.35 -6.94
CA THR A 221 -3.07 20.26 -7.11
C THR A 221 -4.08 20.23 -5.96
N LYS A 222 -3.66 20.58 -4.73
CA LYS A 222 -4.57 20.75 -3.60
C LYS A 222 -5.59 21.87 -3.83
N ILE A 223 -5.15 23.02 -4.38
CA ILE A 223 -6.05 24.15 -4.68
C ILE A 223 -7.09 23.75 -5.72
N VAL A 224 -6.66 23.19 -6.86
CA VAL A 224 -7.56 22.78 -7.94
C VAL A 224 -8.54 21.69 -7.47
N LYS A 225 -8.05 20.72 -6.69
CA LYS A 225 -8.86 19.68 -6.04
C LYS A 225 -9.97 20.30 -5.19
N ASN A 226 -9.60 21.22 -4.30
CA ASN A 226 -10.54 21.84 -3.38
C ASN A 226 -11.61 22.62 -4.13
N SER A 227 -11.24 23.29 -5.23
CA SER A 227 -12.21 23.97 -6.10
C SER A 227 -13.21 22.99 -6.74
N ILE A 228 -12.74 21.87 -7.31
CA ILE A 228 -13.61 20.87 -7.94
C ILE A 228 -14.51 20.18 -6.90
N LEU A 229 -13.95 19.77 -5.76
CA LEU A 229 -14.74 19.09 -4.72
C LEU A 229 -15.81 20.01 -4.13
N ARG A 230 -15.49 21.29 -3.89
CA ARG A 230 -16.46 22.29 -3.42
C ARG A 230 -17.59 22.54 -4.43
N GLU A 231 -17.33 22.34 -5.72
CA GLU A 231 -18.36 22.45 -6.76
C GLU A 231 -19.29 21.22 -6.78
N LYS A 232 -18.74 20.02 -6.53
CA LYS A 232 -19.46 18.75 -6.73
C LYS A 232 -20.08 18.14 -5.48
N LEU A 233 -19.63 18.53 -4.30
CA LEU A 233 -20.06 17.93 -3.04
C LEU A 233 -20.61 19.01 -2.10
N PRO A 234 -21.62 18.68 -1.27
CA PRO A 234 -22.15 19.63 -0.30
C PRO A 234 -21.07 19.99 0.73
N ILE A 235 -21.16 21.22 1.25
CA ILE A 235 -20.44 21.60 2.47
C ILE A 235 -21.36 21.24 3.64
N SER A 236 -20.83 20.48 4.59
CA SER A 236 -21.53 20.15 5.83
C SER A 236 -20.79 20.75 7.01
N ASP A 237 -21.52 20.97 8.10
CA ASP A 237 -21.01 21.50 9.35
C ASP A 237 -21.05 20.46 10.46
N VAL A 238 -20.06 20.51 11.35
CA VAL A 238 -20.00 19.71 12.57
C VAL A 238 -19.49 20.59 13.70
N LEU A 239 -20.25 20.65 14.78
CA LEU A 239 -19.83 21.27 16.03
C LEU A 239 -19.26 20.20 16.96
N VAL A 240 -18.06 20.44 17.47
CA VAL A 240 -17.42 19.59 18.47
C VAL A 240 -17.46 20.29 19.82
N CYS A 241 -18.24 19.76 20.76
CA CYS A 241 -18.24 20.23 22.14
C CYS A 241 -17.12 19.53 22.92
N VAL A 242 -16.20 20.29 23.50
CA VAL A 242 -15.04 19.76 24.21
C VAL A 242 -15.27 19.81 25.72
N SER A 243 -15.27 18.64 26.36
CA SER A 243 -15.36 18.50 27.81
C SER A 243 -13.99 18.12 28.40
N GLY A 244 -13.70 18.60 29.60
CA GLY A 244 -12.49 18.23 30.33
C GLY A 244 -12.26 19.01 31.61
N ASP A 245 -11.28 18.54 32.40
CA ASP A 245 -11.08 18.91 33.81
C ASP A 245 -10.71 20.38 34.02
N CYS A 246 -10.08 21.03 33.04
CA CYS A 246 -9.75 22.45 33.11
C CYS A 246 -9.85 23.13 31.74
N ASN A 247 -10.17 24.43 31.74
CA ASN A 247 -10.32 25.23 30.52
C ASN A 247 -9.07 25.20 29.64
N TYR A 248 -7.92 25.21 30.30
CA TYR A 248 -6.62 25.21 29.65
C TYR A 248 -6.40 23.98 28.75
N ASN A 249 -6.71 22.78 29.26
CA ASN A 249 -6.57 21.54 28.50
C ASN A 249 -7.58 21.47 27.34
N LYS A 250 -8.79 21.99 27.53
CA LYS A 250 -9.80 22.08 26.45
C LYS A 250 -9.34 22.98 25.31
N LEU A 251 -8.76 24.15 25.61
CA LEU A 251 -8.23 25.06 24.61
C LEU A 251 -7.04 24.48 23.85
N GLU A 252 -6.13 23.79 24.52
CA GLU A 252 -5.01 23.13 23.84
C GLU A 252 -5.51 21.99 22.95
N TYR A 253 -6.43 21.17 23.44
CA TYR A 253 -7.06 20.12 22.64
C TYR A 253 -7.71 20.70 21.39
N ALA A 254 -8.51 21.76 21.54
CA ALA A 254 -9.21 22.42 20.44
C ALA A 254 -8.22 22.97 19.40
N ARG A 255 -7.12 23.58 19.85
CA ARG A 255 -6.06 24.09 18.97
C ARG A 255 -5.38 23.00 18.16
N VAL A 256 -5.00 21.88 18.80
CA VAL A 256 -4.34 20.75 18.14
C VAL A 256 -5.30 20.11 17.14
N THR A 257 -6.54 19.89 17.56
CA THR A 257 -7.61 19.33 16.74
C THR A 257 -7.91 20.19 15.52
N ALA A 258 -8.06 21.51 15.68
CA ALA A 258 -8.27 22.40 14.56
C ALA A 258 -7.14 22.34 13.51
N SER A 259 -5.89 22.21 13.95
CA SER A 259 -4.74 22.04 13.07
C SER A 259 -4.77 20.72 12.30
N ILE A 260 -5.14 19.62 12.97
CA ILE A 260 -5.23 18.29 12.36
C ILE A 260 -6.41 18.23 11.38
N LEU A 261 -7.58 18.74 11.74
CA LEU A 261 -8.76 18.79 10.86
C LEU A 261 -8.48 19.60 9.59
N LYS A 262 -7.89 20.81 9.70
CA LYS A 262 -7.43 21.62 8.56
C LYS A 262 -6.46 20.86 7.65
N ARG A 263 -5.62 19.99 8.22
CA ARG A 263 -4.59 19.25 7.48
C ARG A 263 -5.15 18.01 6.78
N PHE A 264 -5.93 17.20 7.48
CA PHE A 264 -6.28 15.85 7.04
C PHE A 264 -7.60 15.78 6.28
N ILE A 265 -8.57 16.62 6.64
CA ILE A 265 -9.88 16.67 5.97
C ILE A 265 -10.13 17.99 5.25
N ASP A 266 -9.14 18.88 5.22
CA ASP A 266 -9.21 20.20 4.57
C ASP A 266 -10.41 21.05 5.01
N ALA A 267 -10.76 20.92 6.29
CA ALA A 267 -11.86 21.67 6.87
C ALA A 267 -11.49 23.15 7.08
N ASP A 268 -12.49 24.02 6.93
CA ASP A 268 -12.47 25.32 7.60
C ASP A 268 -12.81 25.09 9.09
N VAL A 269 -11.95 25.57 9.98
CA VAL A 269 -12.07 25.26 11.41
C VAL A 269 -11.81 26.50 12.24
N SER A 270 -12.76 26.79 13.12
CA SER A 270 -12.70 27.84 14.14
C SER A 270 -12.83 27.23 15.53
N VAL A 271 -12.02 27.73 16.46
CA VAL A 271 -12.17 27.41 17.89
C VAL A 271 -13.01 28.51 18.51
N CYS A 272 -14.10 28.15 19.16
CA CYS A 272 -15.04 29.06 19.78
C CYS A 272 -15.09 28.80 21.28
N GLY A 273 -15.42 29.81 22.07
CA GLY A 273 -15.61 29.59 23.50
C GLY A 273 -15.94 30.85 24.28
N GLU A 274 -16.57 30.63 25.42
CA GLU A 274 -16.93 31.66 26.38
C GLU A 274 -16.86 31.05 27.79
N ASN A 275 -16.27 31.79 28.73
CA ASN A 275 -16.01 31.32 30.09
C ASN A 275 -15.20 30.01 30.12
N ASN A 276 -15.86 28.90 30.46
CA ASN A 276 -15.28 27.56 30.53
C ASN A 276 -15.82 26.64 29.43
N GLU A 277 -16.60 27.14 28.48
CA GLU A 277 -17.09 26.34 27.36
C GLU A 277 -16.15 26.49 26.16
N VAL A 278 -15.76 25.37 25.57
CA VAL A 278 -14.85 25.32 24.41
C VAL A 278 -15.48 24.43 23.35
N GLU A 279 -15.63 24.99 22.16
CA GLU A 279 -16.20 24.33 20.99
C GLU A 279 -15.25 24.43 19.80
N ILE A 280 -15.35 23.47 18.88
CA ILE A 280 -14.66 23.50 17.59
C ILE A 280 -15.73 23.44 16.51
N GLN A 281 -15.86 24.52 15.75
CA GLN A 281 -16.72 24.56 14.58
C GLN A 281 -15.92 24.11 13.37
N CYS A 282 -16.39 23.06 12.69
CA CYS A 282 -15.73 22.43 11.56
C CYS A 282 -16.67 22.37 10.35
N SER A 283 -16.27 23.02 9.24
CA SER A 283 -17.01 23.01 7.98
C SER A 283 -16.14 22.39 6.91
N ALA A 284 -16.61 21.35 6.23
CA ALA A 284 -15.83 20.70 5.16
C ALA A 284 -16.73 20.12 4.07
N VAL A 285 -16.08 19.77 2.97
CA VAL A 285 -16.75 19.15 1.83
C VAL A 285 -17.06 17.69 2.11
N GLY A 286 -18.31 17.29 1.94
CA GLY A 286 -18.80 15.94 2.20
C GLY A 286 -20.23 15.98 2.74
N ASN A 287 -20.95 14.86 2.66
CA ASN A 287 -22.22 14.75 3.36
C ASN A 287 -22.00 14.72 4.88
N GLU A 288 -23.04 15.10 5.63
CA GLU A 288 -23.02 15.23 7.09
C GLU A 288 -22.49 13.96 7.77
N LYS A 289 -23.03 12.78 7.42
CA LYS A 289 -22.64 11.49 8.00
C LYS A 289 -21.14 11.21 7.84
N THR A 290 -20.60 11.40 6.64
CA THR A 290 -19.17 11.15 6.36
C THR A 290 -18.30 12.15 7.09
N LEU A 291 -18.67 13.44 7.10
CA LEU A 291 -17.90 14.47 7.78
C LEU A 291 -17.88 14.26 9.30
N THR A 292 -19.03 13.97 9.90
CA THR A 292 -19.14 13.70 11.34
C THR A 292 -18.31 12.49 11.73
N GLY A 293 -18.39 11.37 10.98
CA GLY A 293 -17.59 10.19 11.27
C GLY A 293 -16.07 10.43 11.17
N ALA A 294 -15.62 11.13 10.12
CA ALA A 294 -14.20 11.46 9.97
C ALA A 294 -13.70 12.41 11.07
N THR A 295 -14.51 13.41 11.43
CA THR A 295 -14.20 14.37 12.51
C THR A 295 -14.13 13.66 13.85
N GLU A 296 -15.09 12.76 14.14
CA GLU A 296 -15.17 12.00 15.38
C GLU A 296 -13.91 11.13 15.59
N GLU A 297 -13.51 10.36 14.58
CA GLU A 297 -12.35 9.47 14.68
C GLU A 297 -11.03 10.24 14.88
N LEU A 298 -10.85 11.36 14.18
CA LEU A 298 -9.70 12.23 14.40
C LEU A 298 -9.72 12.84 15.80
N CYS A 299 -10.87 13.33 16.26
CA CYS A 299 -11.03 13.90 17.59
C CYS A 299 -10.75 12.87 18.70
N LYS A 300 -11.26 11.63 18.57
CA LYS A 300 -10.99 10.52 19.49
C LYS A 300 -9.52 10.15 19.53
N LEU A 301 -8.85 10.07 18.38
CA LEU A 301 -7.42 9.76 18.30
C LEU A 301 -6.59 10.80 19.05
N ILE A 302 -6.90 12.09 18.86
CA ILE A 302 -6.21 13.20 19.54
C ILE A 302 -6.50 13.18 21.04
N ALA A 303 -7.76 12.94 21.43
CA ALA A 303 -8.15 12.92 22.83
C ALA A 303 -7.44 11.78 23.58
N ASN A 304 -7.38 10.59 22.97
CA ASN A 304 -6.65 9.44 23.50
C ASN A 304 -5.16 9.73 23.69
N GLU A 305 -4.52 10.37 22.70
CA GLU A 305 -3.09 10.70 22.79
C GLU A 305 -2.82 11.80 23.83
N MET A 306 -3.70 12.79 23.91
CA MET A 306 -3.59 13.87 24.90
C MET A 306 -3.79 13.32 26.32
N ASN A 307 -4.83 12.52 26.56
CA ASN A 307 -5.12 11.92 27.86
C ASN A 307 -3.94 11.07 28.38
N LYS A 308 -3.23 10.35 27.50
CA LYS A 308 -2.01 9.61 27.87
C LYS A 308 -0.86 10.52 28.30
N ARG A 309 -0.72 11.70 27.67
CA ARG A 309 0.44 12.59 27.88
C ARG A 309 0.26 13.56 29.03
N VAL A 310 -0.93 14.12 29.21
CA VAL A 310 -1.18 15.18 30.20
C VAL A 310 -1.97 14.72 31.42
N GLN A 311 -2.31 13.43 31.52
CA GLN A 311 -3.16 12.90 32.60
C GLN A 311 -4.50 13.64 32.73
N SER A 312 -4.95 14.30 31.66
CA SER A 312 -6.24 14.99 31.58
C SER A 312 -7.33 14.03 31.12
N LYS A 313 -8.59 14.27 31.51
CA LYS A 313 -9.74 13.60 30.90
C LYS A 313 -10.40 14.54 29.89
N ILE A 314 -9.99 14.44 28.62
CA ILE A 314 -10.70 15.08 27.51
C ILE A 314 -11.73 14.10 26.94
N SER A 315 -12.96 14.57 26.78
CA SER A 315 -14.02 13.91 26.01
C SER A 315 -14.65 14.90 25.04
N VAL A 316 -15.24 14.37 23.98
CA VAL A 316 -15.85 15.18 22.92
C VAL A 316 -17.21 14.64 22.54
N ILE A 317 -18.11 15.55 22.16
CA ILE A 317 -19.42 15.23 21.60
C ILE A 317 -19.50 15.90 20.23
N MET A 318 -19.94 15.15 19.23
CA MET A 318 -20.14 15.65 17.86
C MET A 318 -21.61 15.99 17.66
N LEU A 319 -21.88 17.21 17.19
CA LEU A 319 -23.22 17.68 16.87
C LEU A 319 -23.26 18.02 15.37
N PRO A 320 -23.79 17.12 14.52
CA PRO A 320 -23.88 17.35 13.07
C PRO A 320 -24.82 18.51 12.74
N GLY A 321 -24.45 19.30 11.73
CA GLY A 321 -25.27 20.41 11.21
C GLY A 321 -25.39 21.63 12.12
N LEU A 322 -24.70 21.65 13.26
CA LEU A 322 -24.72 22.78 14.20
C LEU A 322 -23.50 23.69 14.05
N LEU A 323 -23.69 24.97 14.41
CA LEU A 323 -22.65 25.98 14.52
C LEU A 323 -22.53 26.42 15.98
N SER A 324 -21.34 26.91 16.35
CA SER A 324 -21.10 27.42 17.71
C SER A 324 -21.92 28.69 17.95
N LYS A 325 -22.54 28.80 19.13
CA LYS A 325 -23.16 30.06 19.58
C LYS A 325 -22.15 31.02 20.23
N TYR A 326 -20.96 30.53 20.56
CA TYR A 326 -19.89 31.31 21.18
C TYR A 326 -19.05 32.06 20.14
N SER A 327 -18.40 33.13 20.59
CA SER A 327 -17.46 33.90 19.76
C SER A 327 -16.21 33.09 19.43
N CYS A 328 -15.68 33.28 18.22
CA CYS A 328 -14.41 32.70 17.81
C CYS A 328 -13.25 33.25 18.66
N ILE A 329 -12.45 32.34 19.21
CA ILE A 329 -11.24 32.68 19.95
C ILE A 329 -10.15 33.02 18.94
N LYS A 330 -9.53 34.20 19.08
CA LYS A 330 -8.45 34.64 18.19
C LYS A 330 -7.25 33.70 18.28
N ASP A 331 -6.64 33.38 17.13
CA ASP A 331 -5.44 32.53 17.04
C ASP A 331 -4.29 33.00 17.96
N SER A 332 -4.15 34.32 18.16
CA SER A 332 -3.13 34.88 19.05
C SER A 332 -3.29 34.43 20.52
N VAL A 333 -4.51 34.18 20.96
CA VAL A 333 -4.82 33.64 22.31
C VAL A 333 -4.44 32.16 22.36
N LEU A 334 -4.79 31.39 21.33
CA LEU A 334 -4.45 29.97 21.22
C LEU A 334 -2.93 29.73 21.17
N ILE A 335 -2.18 30.60 20.48
CA ILE A 335 -0.72 30.49 20.36
C ILE A 335 -0.02 30.77 21.69
N LYS A 336 -0.51 31.70 22.52
CA LYS A 336 0.09 31.98 23.84
C LYS A 336 0.08 30.74 24.74
N ASN A 337 -0.94 29.91 24.65
CA ASN A 337 -1.07 28.66 25.42
C ASN A 337 -0.08 27.57 24.99
N ARG A 338 0.55 27.68 23.82
CA ARG A 338 1.49 26.69 23.26
C ARG A 338 2.76 26.49 24.10
N LYS A 339 3.24 27.52 24.81
CA LYS A 339 4.53 27.46 25.53
C LYS A 339 4.54 26.48 26.71
N HIS A 340 3.38 26.10 27.20
CA HIS A 340 3.24 25.20 28.35
C HIS A 340 3.10 23.73 27.95
N PHE A 341 2.69 23.45 26.71
CA PHE A 341 2.72 22.12 26.13
C PHE A 341 3.99 21.95 25.28
N ASN A 342 5.05 21.47 25.92
CA ASN A 342 6.22 20.98 25.21
C ASN A 342 5.92 19.61 24.59
N MET A 343 4.86 19.53 23.77
CA MET A 343 4.62 18.37 22.92
C MET A 343 5.68 18.39 21.82
N ASN A 344 6.79 17.71 22.08
CA ASN A 344 7.72 17.30 21.04
C ASN A 344 6.89 16.75 19.88
N ARG A 345 7.01 17.43 18.74
CA ARG A 345 6.16 17.34 17.55
C ARG A 345 5.61 15.92 17.34
N ILE A 346 4.28 15.76 17.40
CA ILE A 346 3.52 14.60 16.88
C ILE A 346 3.58 14.60 15.33
N LEU A 347 4.74 14.89 14.73
CA LEU A 347 4.96 14.94 13.28
C LEU A 347 5.75 13.73 12.77
N HIS A 348 6.09 12.77 13.64
CA HIS A 348 6.83 11.55 13.30
C HIS A 348 6.13 10.26 13.77
N GLY A 349 4.82 10.32 14.04
CA GLY A 349 3.96 9.15 14.18
C GLY A 349 3.36 8.77 12.83
#